data_AF-V6Q4C8-F1
#
_entry.id   AF-V6Q4C8-F1
#
_cell.length_a   1.000
_cell.length_b   1.000
_cell.length_c   1.000
_cell.angle_alpha   90.00
_cell.angle_beta   90.00
_cell.angle_gamma   90.00
#
_symmetry.space_group_name_H-M   'P 1'
#
loop_
_entity.id
_entity.type
_entity.pdbx_description
1 polymer ?
#
loop_
_entity_poly.entity_id
_entity_poly.type
_entity_poly.pdbx_seq_one_letter_code
_entity_poly.pdbx_strand_id
1 'polypeptide(L)' 'MRSFYDYILSQRQARIDTARSRLCEAIAQDSQFPKHDSSYHRISSYLEDYGDYVETMDVFDLLWEDYLIATKQTDSKY' A
#
# COMPACT_ATOMS: atom_id res chain seq x y z
N MET A 1 -10.98 -9.62 -5.99
CA MET A 1 -10.01 -8.52 -6.11
C MET A 1 -9.28 -8.40 -4.79
N ARG A 2 -7.94 -8.36 -4.77
CA ARG A 2 -7.18 -8.03 -3.56
C ARG A 2 -7.18 -6.52 -3.39
N SER A 3 -7.51 -6.01 -2.21
CA SER A 3 -7.37 -4.58 -1.94
C SER A 3 -5.90 -4.19 -1.87
N PHE A 4 -5.62 -2.89 -1.92
CA PHE A 4 -4.27 -2.39 -1.68
C PHE A 4 -3.75 -2.84 -0.30
N TYR A 5 -4.63 -2.86 0.71
CA TYR A 5 -4.30 -3.33 2.05
C TYR A 5 -3.90 -4.81 2.08
N ASP A 6 -4.61 -5.69 1.36
CA ASP A 6 -4.24 -7.11 1.24
C ASP A 6 -2.85 -7.29 0.63
N TYR A 7 -2.51 -6.44 -0.36
CA TYR A 7 -1.18 -6.42 -0.96
C TYR A 7 -0.12 -5.98 0.05
N ILE A 8 -0.36 -4.90 0.81
CA ILE A 8 0.54 -4.41 1.86
C ILE A 8 0.83 -5.52 2.89
N LEU A 9 -0.18 -6.27 3.33
CA LEU A 9 0.01 -7.39 4.26
C LEU A 9 0.93 -8.48 3.69
N SER A 10 0.91 -8.73 2.38
CA SER A 10 1.80 -9.69 1.73
C SER A 10 3.26 -9.24 1.69
N GLN A 11 3.50 -7.92 1.66
CA GLN A 11 4.84 -7.33 1.63
C GLN A 11 5.51 -7.28 3.02
N ARG A 12 4.76 -7.43 4.12
CA ARG A 12 5.30 -7.39 5.49
C ARG A 12 6.36 -8.45 5.79
N GLN A 13 6.42 -9.54 5.02
CA GLN A 13 7.43 -10.59 5.20
C GLN A 13 8.79 -10.23 4.58
N ALA A 14 8.87 -9.17 3.78
CA ALA A 14 10.13 -8.67 3.26
C ALA A 14 10.92 -7.96 4.38
N ARG A 15 11.84 -8.67 5.03
CA ARG A 15 12.71 -8.19 6.14
C ARG A 15 13.75 -7.13 5.72
N ILE A 16 13.48 -6.34 4.70
CA ILE A 16 14.38 -5.28 4.24
C ILE A 16 13.90 -3.97 4.87
N ASP A 17 14.71 -3.35 5.73
CA ASP A 17 14.40 -2.05 6.35
C ASP A 17 14.56 -0.91 5.35
N THR A 18 13.58 -0.78 4.45
CA THR A 18 13.49 0.31 3.46
C THR A 18 12.32 1.21 3.80
N ALA A 19 12.30 2.43 3.22
CA ALA A 19 11.17 3.34 3.35
C ALA A 19 9.83 2.67 2.96
N ARG A 20 9.83 1.80 1.96
CA ARG A 20 8.66 1.00 1.55
C ARG A 20 8.18 0.07 2.66
N SER A 21 9.09 -0.69 3.28
CA SER A 21 8.74 -1.61 4.37
C SER A 21 8.23 -0.87 5.61
N ARG A 22 8.81 0.30 5.92
CA ARG A 22 8.32 1.17 7.01
C ARG A 22 6.90 1.65 6.74
N LEU A 23 6.60 2.09 5.51
CA LEU A 23 5.25 2.50 5.11
C LEU A 23 4.26 1.32 5.15
N CYS A 24 4.66 0.14 4.67
CA CYS A 24 3.84 -1.07 4.74
C CYS A 24 3.48 -1.43 6.19
N GLU A 25 4.44 -1.38 7.11
CA GLU A 25 4.21 -1.68 8.51
C GLU A 25 3.32 -0.61 9.18
N ALA A 26 3.54 0.68 8.87
CA ALA A 26 2.71 1.77 9.39
C ALA A 26 1.24 1.63 8.95
N ILE A 27 0.99 1.36 7.66
CA ILE A 27 -0.37 1.10 7.14
C ILE A 27 -0.98 -0.14 7.79
N ALA A 28 -0.19 -1.21 7.99
CA ALA A 28 -0.68 -2.45 8.59
C ALA A 28 -1.01 -2.33 10.08
N GLN A 29 -0.36 -1.39 10.79
CA GLN A 29 -0.64 -1.10 12.19
C GLN A 29 -1.80 -0.11 12.37
N ASP A 30 -2.17 0.64 11.33
CA ASP A 30 -3.30 1.55 11.40
C ASP A 30 -4.64 0.79 11.34
N SER A 31 -5.38 0.87 12.45
CA SER A 31 -6.70 0.25 12.59
C SER A 31 -7.78 0.99 11.80
N GLN A 32 -7.60 2.29 11.53
CA GLN A 32 -8.55 3.17 10.84
C GLN A 32 -8.34 3.20 9.32
N PHE A 33 -7.22 2.66 8.83
CA PHE A 33 -6.92 2.61 7.41
C PHE A 33 -8.08 2.01 6.62
N PRO A 34 -8.43 2.56 5.44
CA PRO A 34 -9.57 2.09 4.66
C PRO A 34 -9.26 0.77 3.93
N LYS A 35 -9.30 -0.36 4.67
CA LYS A 35 -8.86 -1.71 4.25
C LYS A 35 -9.56 -2.30 3.02
N HIS A 36 -10.77 -1.84 2.74
CA HIS A 36 -11.59 -2.33 1.64
C HIS A 36 -11.60 -1.39 0.43
N ASP A 37 -10.97 -0.22 0.54
CA ASP A 37 -10.91 0.74 -0.55
C ASP A 37 -9.80 0.32 -1.53
N SER A 38 -10.05 0.55 -2.82
CA SER A 38 -9.12 0.25 -3.92
C SER A 38 -8.91 1.45 -4.83
N SER A 39 -9.47 2.61 -4.45
CA SER A 39 -9.29 3.86 -5.17
C SER A 39 -8.00 4.54 -4.74
N TYR A 40 -7.12 4.79 -5.71
CA TYR A 40 -5.90 5.57 -5.51
C TYR A 40 -6.20 6.90 -4.81
N HIS A 41 -7.18 7.65 -5.32
CA HIS A 41 -7.50 8.98 -4.80
C HIS A 41 -7.94 8.93 -3.33
N ARG A 42 -8.76 7.94 -2.95
CA ARG A 42 -9.24 7.78 -1.58
C ARG A 42 -8.12 7.42 -0.61
N ILE A 43 -7.21 6.55 -1.03
CA ILE A 43 -6.07 6.13 -0.21
C ILE A 43 -5.03 7.26 -0.12
N SER A 44 -4.72 7.94 -1.22
CA SER A 44 -3.83 9.12 -1.25
C SER A 44 -4.32 10.20 -0.30
N SER A 45 -5.60 10.60 -0.41
CA SER A 45 -6.18 11.60 0.49
C SER A 45 -6.15 11.15 1.95
N TYR A 46 -6.42 9.87 2.25
CA TYR A 46 -6.31 9.38 3.62
C TYR A 46 -4.88 9.48 4.17
N LEU A 47 -3.87 9.13 3.37
CA LEU A 47 -2.47 9.21 3.78
C LEU A 47 -2.00 10.65 3.98
N GLU A 48 -2.47 11.58 3.15
CA GLU A 48 -2.21 13.03 3.28
C GLU A 48 -2.91 13.65 4.49
N ASP A 49 -4.15 13.23 4.78
CA ASP A 49 -4.98 13.79 5.85
C ASP A 49 -4.70 13.19 7.23
N TYR A 50 -4.35 11.89 7.32
CA TYR A 50 -4.41 11.11 8.56
C TYR A 50 -3.12 10.45 9.05
N GLY A 51 -1.93 10.90 8.64
CA GLY A 51 -0.74 10.39 9.34
C GLY A 51 0.57 11.13 9.19
N ASP A 52 1.37 11.00 10.26
CA ASP A 52 2.83 10.97 10.20
C ASP A 52 3.29 9.67 9.49
N TYR A 53 2.76 9.38 8.28
CA TYR A 53 3.30 8.31 7.44
C TYR A 53 4.64 8.81 6.88
N VAL A 54 5.70 8.54 7.64
CA VAL A 54 6.99 9.24 7.51
C VAL A 54 7.75 8.82 6.25
N GLU A 55 7.78 9.69 5.25
CA GLU A 55 9.00 10.37 4.73
C GLU A 55 8.66 11.10 3.42
N THR A 56 7.90 10.49 2.50
CA THR A 56 7.42 11.11 1.24
C THR A 56 6.25 10.33 0.63
N MET A 57 5.32 11.05 -0.01
CA MET A 57 4.27 10.46 -0.87
C MET A 57 4.85 9.66 -2.05
N ASP A 58 6.09 9.94 -2.46
CA ASP A 58 6.80 9.18 -3.51
C ASP A 58 6.90 7.68 -3.18
N VAL A 59 7.06 7.32 -1.89
CA VAL A 59 7.12 5.91 -1.47
C VAL A 59 5.77 5.23 -1.64
N PHE A 60 4.67 5.94 -1.40
CA PHE A 60 3.32 5.44 -1.65
C PHE A 60 3.10 5.20 -3.14
N ASP A 61 3.46 6.16 -3.99
CA ASP A 61 3.30 6.02 -5.44
C ASP A 61 4.04 4.79 -5.99
N LEU A 62 5.27 4.56 -5.52
CA LEU A 62 6.04 3.37 -5.89
C LEU A 62 5.36 2.06 -5.44
N LEU A 63 4.82 2.01 -4.21
CA LEU A 63 4.07 0.84 -3.73
C LEU A 63 2.77 0.64 -4.50
N TRP A 64 2.13 1.73 -4.93
CA TRP A 64 0.92 1.68 -5.72
C TRP A 64 1.19 1.12 -7.12
N GLU A 65 2.27 1.55 -7.77
CA GLU A 65 2.71 0.97 -9.05
C GLU A 65 3.00 -0.53 -8.92
N ASP A 66 3.74 -0.94 -7.88
CA ASP A 66 4.04 -2.36 -7.63
C ASP A 66 2.75 -3.18 -7.40
N TYR A 67 1.76 -2.62 -6.68
CA TYR A 67 0.43 -3.22 -6.52
C TYR A 67 -0.31 -3.38 -7.86
N LEU A 68 -0.29 -2.35 -8.72
CA LEU A 68 -0.92 -2.41 -10.05
C LEU A 68 -0.26 -3.46 -10.95
N ILE A 69 1.07 -3.60 -10.88
CA ILE A 69 1.80 -4.64 -11.62
C ILE A 69 1.42 -6.03 -11.10
N ALA A 70 1.40 -6.22 -9.78
CA ALA A 70 1.06 -7.50 -9.17
C ALA A 70 -0.38 -7.95 -9.49
N THR A 71 -1.32 -7.00 -9.54
CA THR A 71 -2.73 -7.26 -9.89
C THR A 71 -2.91 -7.53 -11.39
N LYS A 72 -2.24 -6.77 -12.29
CA LYS A 72 -2.28 -7.03 -13.73
C LYS A 72 -1.68 -8.38 -14.13
N GLN A 73 -0.66 -8.86 -13.42
CA GLN A 73 -0.09 -10.21 -13.64
C GLN A 73 -1.06 -11.34 -13.30
N THR A 74 -2.10 -11.07 -12.49
CA THR A 74 -3.10 -12.09 -12.14
C THR A 74 -4.21 -12.21 -13.18
N ASP A 75 -4.50 -11.14 -13.92
CA ASP A 75 -5.54 -11.12 -14.96
C ASP A 75 -5.07 -11.63 -16.33
N SER A 76 -3.76 -11.61 -16.62
CA SER A 76 -3.22 -12.08 -17.91
C SER A 76 -3.09 -13.61 -18.04
N LYS A 77 -3.66 -14.39 -17.11
CA LYS A 77 -3.56 -15.87 -17.11
C LYS A 77 -4.81 -16.61 -17.64
N TYR A 78 -5.80 -15.90 -18.19
CA TYR A 78 -6.99 -16.52 -18.78
C TYR A 78 -7.38 -15.85 -20.09
#